data_AF-A0A847BEA9-F1
#
_entry.id   AF-A0A847BEA9-F1
#
_cell.length_a   1.000
_cell.length_b   1.000
_cell.length_c   1.000
_cell.angle_alpha   90.00
_cell.angle_beta   90.00
_cell.angle_gamma   90.00
#
_symmetry.space_group_name_H-M   'P 1'
#
loop_
_entity.id
_entity.type
_entity.pdbx_description
1 polymer ?
#
loop_
_entity_poly.entity_id
_entity_poly.type
_entity_poly.pdbx_seq_one_letter_code
_entity_poly.pdbx_strand_id
1 'polypeptide(L)'
;ASVAEACALISAIAGVEIEQRFAVTGAIDQHGRVQAVGGVNEKIEGFFDICQARGGVKGHAVLLPATNVVHLMLRRDVRDAMAVGDFQVYAIEQLDQALALLTGMTPGERDANGAYPAGTLNARVVERLDAFHQAAKRRGDKSNGKQEENGNQNGDKERDDAP
;
A
#
# COMPACT_ATOMS: atom_id res chain seq x y z
N ALA A 1 8.07 -6.94 -7.43
CA ALA A 1 7.54 -5.60 -7.09
C ALA A 1 6.37 -5.68 -6.12
N SER A 2 5.85 -6.87 -5.82
CA SER A 2 4.63 -7.08 -5.04
C SER A 2 4.63 -6.45 -3.64
N VAL A 3 5.77 -6.37 -2.95
CA VAL A 3 5.86 -5.62 -1.67
C VAL A 3 5.48 -4.15 -1.87
N ALA A 4 6.09 -3.49 -2.87
CA ALA A 4 5.87 -2.07 -3.14
C ALA A 4 4.43 -1.80 -3.57
N GLU A 5 3.86 -2.66 -4.43
CA GLU A 5 2.47 -2.58 -4.87
C GLU A 5 1.50 -2.71 -3.69
N ALA A 6 1.71 -3.69 -2.81
CA ALA A 6 0.88 -3.88 -1.63
C ALA A 6 0.98 -2.66 -0.68
N CYS A 7 2.18 -2.15 -0.44
CA CYS A 7 2.37 -0.95 0.38
C CYS A 7 1.64 0.27 -0.19
N ALA A 8 1.77 0.51 -1.50
CA ALA A 8 1.10 1.62 -2.17
C ALA A 8 -0.43 1.50 -2.11
N LEU A 9 -0.97 0.29 -2.32
CA LEU A 9 -2.41 0.04 -2.23
C LEU A 9 -2.95 0.26 -0.81
N ILE A 10 -2.25 -0.28 0.20
CA ILE A 10 -2.64 -0.12 1.61
C ILE A 10 -2.57 1.35 2.03
N SER A 11 -1.50 2.06 1.66
CA SER A 11 -1.35 3.50 1.85
C SER A 11 -2.52 4.28 1.23
N ALA A 12 -2.88 3.98 -0.01
CA ALA A 12 -3.98 4.64 -0.71
C ALA A 12 -5.34 4.40 -0.04
N ILE A 13 -5.62 3.18 0.43
CA ILE A 13 -6.85 2.85 1.16
C ILE A 13 -6.89 3.62 2.49
N ALA A 14 -5.80 3.54 3.27
CA ALA A 14 -5.71 4.19 4.57
C ALA A 14 -5.68 5.73 4.45
N GLY A 15 -5.23 6.27 3.32
CA GLY A 15 -4.96 7.70 3.15
C GLY A 15 -3.72 8.14 3.95
N VAL A 16 -2.71 7.29 4.03
CA VAL A 16 -1.47 7.52 4.79
C VAL A 16 -0.33 7.72 3.80
N GLU A 17 0.50 8.74 4.03
CA GLU A 17 1.64 9.03 3.16
C GLU A 17 2.75 7.98 3.27
N ILE A 18 3.50 7.79 2.18
CA ILE A 18 4.68 6.92 2.16
C ILE A 18 5.92 7.80 2.06
N GLU A 19 6.88 7.53 2.95
CA GLU A 19 8.16 8.19 3.00
C GLU A 19 9.03 7.82 1.78
N GLN A 20 9.27 8.80 0.91
CA GLN A 20 9.92 8.61 -0.39
C GLN A 20 11.45 8.43 -0.32
N ARG A 21 12.04 8.55 0.88
CA ARG A 21 13.48 8.29 1.06
C ARG A 21 13.84 6.80 0.96
N PHE A 22 12.82 5.94 0.99
CA PHE A 22 12.95 4.50 0.91
C PHE A 22 12.67 3.96 -0.49
N ALA A 23 13.57 3.11 -1.01
CA ALA A 23 13.25 2.20 -2.10
C ALA A 23 12.87 0.83 -1.55
N VAL A 24 12.03 0.10 -2.27
CA VAL A 24 11.50 -1.20 -1.84
C VAL A 24 11.67 -2.23 -2.95
N THR A 25 12.20 -3.40 -2.60
CA THR A 25 12.16 -4.58 -3.48
C THR A 25 11.75 -5.83 -2.71
N GLY A 26 11.17 -6.78 -3.43
CA GLY A 26 10.68 -8.03 -2.87
C GLY A 26 9.45 -8.56 -3.61
N ALA A 27 9.23 -9.86 -3.42
CA ALA A 27 7.94 -10.51 -3.67
C ALA A 27 7.26 -10.79 -2.32
N ILE A 28 5.97 -11.13 -2.34
CA ILE A 28 5.22 -11.54 -1.13
C ILE A 28 4.39 -12.78 -1.44
N ASP A 29 4.16 -13.62 -0.42
CA ASP A 29 3.13 -14.65 -0.46
C ASP A 29 1.79 -14.12 0.10
N GLN A 30 0.76 -14.98 0.08
CA GLN A 30 -0.58 -14.64 0.57
C GLN A 30 -0.67 -14.46 2.09
N HIS A 31 0.37 -14.87 2.82
CA HIS A 31 0.48 -14.68 4.28
C HIS A 31 1.26 -13.40 4.62
N GLY A 32 1.68 -12.63 3.61
CA GLY A 32 2.47 -11.42 3.79
C GLY A 32 3.96 -11.66 3.99
N ARG A 33 4.45 -12.90 3.83
CA ARG A 33 5.89 -13.20 3.96
C ARG A 33 6.64 -12.66 2.76
N VAL A 34 7.71 -11.94 3.03
CA VAL A 34 8.57 -11.35 1.98
C VAL A 34 9.50 -12.43 1.42
N GLN A 35 9.55 -12.51 0.09
CA GLN A 35 10.29 -13.54 -0.64
C GLN A 35 11.41 -12.94 -1.48
N ALA A 36 12.44 -13.77 -1.69
CA ALA A 36 13.62 -13.41 -2.44
C ALA A 36 13.31 -12.94 -3.86
N VAL A 37 14.16 -12.04 -4.36
CA VAL A 37 14.12 -11.55 -5.74
C VAL A 37 15.51 -11.59 -6.37
N GLY A 38 15.55 -11.68 -7.70
CA GLY A 38 16.79 -11.54 -8.47
C GLY A 38 17.25 -10.09 -8.56
N GLY A 39 18.55 -9.92 -8.85
CA GLY A 39 19.18 -8.62 -9.13
C GLY A 39 19.17 -7.65 -7.95
N VAL A 40 19.37 -8.15 -6.72
CA VAL A 40 19.24 -7.33 -5.51
C VAL A 40 20.35 -6.27 -5.41
N ASN A 41 21.57 -6.60 -5.85
CA ASN A 41 22.70 -5.66 -5.83
C ASN A 41 22.46 -4.50 -6.79
N GLU A 42 22.06 -4.80 -8.03
CA GLU A 42 21.78 -3.83 -9.08
C GLU A 42 20.63 -2.89 -8.70
N LYS A 43 19.63 -3.39 -7.96
CA LYS A 43 18.52 -2.57 -7.47
C LYS A 43 18.94 -1.61 -6.36
N ILE A 44 19.78 -2.07 -5.42
CA ILE A 44 20.31 -1.21 -4.35
C ILE A 44 21.21 -0.14 -4.95
N GLU A 45 22.15 -0.54 -5.80
CA GLU A 45 23.11 0.34 -6.45
C GLU A 45 22.41 1.32 -7.41
N GLY A 46 21.39 0.88 -8.14
CA GLY A 46 20.60 1.76 -8.99
C GLY A 46 19.86 2.85 -8.20
N PHE A 47 19.29 2.52 -7.02
CA PHE A 47 18.68 3.53 -6.16
C PHE A 47 19.74 4.47 -5.57
N PHE A 48 20.86 3.92 -5.10
CA PHE A 48 22.00 4.71 -4.61
C PHE A 48 22.48 5.73 -5.65
N ASP A 49 22.68 5.30 -6.90
CA ASP A 49 23.14 6.15 -8.01
C ASP A 49 22.13 7.29 -8.29
N ILE A 50 20.83 7.00 -8.23
CA ILE A 50 19.78 8.02 -8.40
C ILE A 50 19.79 9.04 -7.25
N CYS A 51 19.91 8.57 -5.99
CA CYS A 51 20.02 9.47 -4.83
C CYS A 51 21.26 10.34 -4.93
N GLN A 52 22.40 9.74 -5.27
CA GLN A 52 23.66 10.44 -5.41
C GLN A 52 23.59 11.54 -6.48
N ALA A 53 22.95 11.26 -7.62
CA ALA A 53 22.73 12.22 -8.69
C ALA A 53 21.72 13.34 -8.32
N ARG A 54 20.87 13.13 -7.32
CA ARG A 54 19.79 14.05 -6.92
C ARG A 54 20.07 14.86 -5.65
N GLY A 55 21.31 14.90 -5.19
CA GLY A 55 21.72 15.74 -4.04
C GLY A 55 22.31 14.97 -2.87
N GLY A 56 22.51 13.65 -3.01
CA GLY A 56 23.22 12.84 -2.04
C GLY A 56 22.41 11.65 -1.52
N VAL A 57 23.09 10.75 -0.84
CA VAL A 57 22.52 9.49 -0.34
C VAL A 57 22.08 9.55 1.12
N LYS A 58 22.38 10.66 1.81
CA LYS A 58 22.16 10.82 3.23
C LYS A 58 20.69 10.68 3.62
N GLY A 59 20.42 9.73 4.52
CA GLY A 59 19.07 9.42 5.01
C GLY A 59 18.25 8.52 4.08
N HIS A 60 18.79 8.12 2.92
CA HIS A 60 18.12 7.20 2.01
C HIS A 60 18.38 5.75 2.39
N ALA A 61 17.40 4.89 2.08
CA ALA A 61 17.53 3.48 2.40
C ALA A 61 16.77 2.54 1.45
N VAL A 62 17.16 1.27 1.43
CA VAL A 62 16.51 0.22 0.63
C VAL A 62 15.94 -0.86 1.54
N LEU A 63 14.69 -1.23 1.33
CA LEU A 63 14.04 -2.39 1.94
C LEU A 63 14.14 -3.58 1.00
N LEU A 64 14.59 -4.73 1.52
CA LEU A 64 14.76 -5.96 0.74
C LEU A 64 14.43 -7.22 1.53
N PRO A 65 14.17 -8.37 0.86
CA PRO A 65 13.88 -9.63 1.54
C PRO A 65 15.05 -10.08 2.41
N ALA A 66 14.81 -10.43 3.67
CA ALA A 66 15.86 -10.94 4.55
C ALA A 66 16.62 -12.15 3.97
N THR A 67 15.93 -12.97 3.17
CA THR A 67 16.51 -14.11 2.44
C THR A 67 17.54 -13.70 1.38
N ASN A 68 17.52 -12.44 0.89
CA ASN A 68 18.50 -11.93 -0.06
C ASN A 68 19.80 -11.44 0.59
N VAL A 69 19.86 -11.29 1.93
CA VAL A 69 21.04 -10.73 2.63
C VAL A 69 22.31 -11.50 2.32
N VAL A 70 22.23 -12.83 2.24
CA VAL A 70 23.37 -13.71 1.91
C VAL A 70 23.89 -13.54 0.48
N HIS A 71 23.17 -12.83 -0.39
CA HIS A 71 23.52 -12.57 -1.79
C HIS A 71 24.08 -11.15 -2.01
N LEU A 72 24.20 -10.35 -0.95
CA LEU A 72 24.68 -8.97 -1.05
C LEU A 72 26.19 -8.93 -1.28
N MET A 73 26.58 -8.32 -2.40
CA MET A 73 27.96 -8.09 -2.85
C MET A 73 28.05 -6.67 -3.40
N LEU A 74 27.75 -5.69 -2.55
CA LEU A 74 27.62 -4.28 -2.94
C LEU A 74 28.97 -3.65 -3.28
N ARG A 75 28.97 -2.75 -4.27
CA ARG A 75 30.12 -1.88 -4.59
C ARG A 75 30.64 -1.15 -3.34
N ARG A 76 31.93 -0.80 -3.40
CA ARG A 76 32.64 -0.18 -2.28
C ARG A 76 32.05 1.16 -1.85
N ASP A 77 31.65 1.99 -2.81
CA ASP A 77 31.03 3.30 -2.56
C ASP A 77 29.74 3.19 -1.74
N VAL A 78 28.87 2.22 -2.06
CA VAL A 78 27.65 1.96 -1.29
C VAL A 78 28.00 1.51 0.13
N ARG A 79 28.96 0.59 0.27
CA ARG A 79 29.41 0.10 1.58
C ARG A 79 30.03 1.20 2.44
N ASP A 80 30.81 2.09 1.84
CA ASP A 80 31.45 3.22 2.53
C ASP A 80 30.38 4.20 3.04
N ALA A 81 29.36 4.52 2.23
CA ALA A 81 28.21 5.34 2.66
C ALA A 81 27.38 4.68 3.77
N MET A 82 27.23 3.35 3.72
CA MET A 82 26.58 2.59 4.79
C MET A 82 27.40 2.61 6.09
N ALA A 83 28.72 2.50 6.00
CA ALA A 83 29.61 2.51 7.16
C ALA A 83 29.57 3.83 7.94
N VAL A 84 29.37 4.95 7.25
CA VAL A 84 29.20 6.29 7.87
C VAL A 84 27.74 6.62 8.23
N GLY A 85 26.80 5.72 7.92
CA GLY A 85 25.38 5.86 8.26
C GLY A 85 24.58 6.77 7.32
N ASP A 86 25.16 7.21 6.21
CA ASP A 86 24.45 8.05 5.24
C ASP A 86 23.42 7.24 4.44
N PHE A 87 23.73 6.00 4.08
CA PHE A 87 22.82 5.12 3.35
C PHE A 87 22.53 3.84 4.13
N GLN A 88 21.31 3.31 4.07
CA GLN A 88 20.94 2.14 4.89
C GLN A 88 20.24 1.07 4.06
N VAL A 89 20.34 -0.18 4.53
CA VAL A 89 19.65 -1.33 3.92
C VAL A 89 18.93 -2.07 5.04
N TYR A 90 17.62 -2.25 4.87
CA TYR A 90 16.74 -2.91 5.82
C TYR A 90 16.29 -4.26 5.26
N ALA A 91 16.63 -5.32 5.97
CA ALA A 91 16.12 -6.66 5.72
C ALA A 91 14.71 -6.80 6.33
N ILE A 92 13.74 -7.22 5.52
CA ILE A 92 12.35 -7.44 5.94
C ILE A 92 11.92 -8.89 5.65
N GLU A 93 11.15 -9.45 6.56
CA GLU A 93 10.57 -10.80 6.52
C GLU A 93 9.05 -10.75 6.30
N GLN A 94 8.40 -9.67 6.72
CA GLN A 94 6.94 -9.48 6.64
C GLN A 94 6.59 -8.14 6.01
N LEU A 95 5.47 -8.10 5.28
CA LEU A 95 4.94 -6.87 4.67
C LEU A 95 4.73 -5.76 5.71
N ASP A 96 4.28 -6.11 6.91
CA ASP A 96 4.04 -5.19 8.02
C ASP A 96 5.27 -4.40 8.43
N GLN A 97 6.47 -4.99 8.31
CA GLN A 97 7.72 -4.28 8.58
C GLN A 97 7.99 -3.21 7.52
N ALA A 98 7.67 -3.48 6.26
CA ALA A 98 7.76 -2.48 5.20
C ALA A 98 6.77 -1.34 5.41
N LEU A 99 5.51 -1.66 5.74
CA LEU A 99 4.48 -0.67 6.04
C LEU A 99 4.88 0.21 7.22
N ALA A 100 5.43 -0.37 8.29
CA ALA A 100 5.89 0.37 9.46
C ALA A 100 6.99 1.38 9.11
N LEU A 101 7.99 0.96 8.32
CA LEU A 101 9.09 1.82 7.89
C LEU A 101 8.61 2.93 6.94
N LEU A 102 7.76 2.58 5.98
CA LEU A 102 7.30 3.50 4.92
C LEU A 102 6.29 4.52 5.43
N THR A 103 5.44 4.17 6.38
CA THR A 103 4.37 5.05 6.87
C THR A 103 4.66 5.70 8.22
N GLY A 104 5.65 5.17 8.96
CA GLY A 104 5.90 5.57 10.35
C GLY A 104 4.80 5.14 11.33
N MET A 105 3.80 4.37 10.89
CA MET A 105 2.69 3.90 11.70
C MET A 105 2.89 2.44 12.14
N THR A 106 2.44 2.10 13.34
CA THR A 106 2.35 0.70 13.77
C THR A 106 1.28 -0.02 12.94
N PRO A 107 1.57 -1.16 12.29
CA PRO A 107 0.59 -1.93 11.53
C PRO A 107 -0.64 -2.32 12.35
N GLY A 108 -0.42 -2.87 13.55
CA GLY A 108 -1.47 -3.31 14.48
C GLY A 108 -1.90 -4.75 14.20
N GLU A 109 -1.96 -5.57 15.25
CA GLU A 109 -2.43 -6.95 15.15
C GLU A 109 -3.91 -7.07 15.46
N ARG A 110 -4.57 -8.05 14.84
CA ARG A 110 -5.99 -8.30 15.05
C ARG A 110 -6.17 -9.06 16.37
N ASP A 111 -7.03 -8.56 17.24
CA ASP A 111 -7.36 -9.22 18.51
C ASP A 111 -8.33 -10.40 18.33
N ALA A 112 -8.62 -11.09 19.44
CA ALA A 112 -9.53 -12.24 19.45
C ALA A 112 -10.98 -11.90 19.03
N ASN A 113 -11.38 -10.63 19.12
CA ASN A 113 -12.70 -10.15 18.71
C ASN A 113 -12.71 -9.68 17.24
N GLY A 114 -11.57 -9.73 16.56
CA GLY A 114 -11.43 -9.28 15.18
C GLY A 114 -11.21 -7.76 15.05
N ALA A 115 -10.91 -7.06 16.13
CA ALA A 115 -10.63 -5.63 16.11
C ALA A 115 -9.12 -5.35 16.01
N TYR A 116 -8.76 -4.23 15.39
CA TYR A 116 -7.40 -3.71 15.41
C TYR A 116 -7.29 -2.58 16.44
N PRO A 117 -6.16 -2.44 17.16
CA PRO A 117 -5.97 -1.36 18.12
C PRO A 117 -6.14 0.01 17.46
N ALA A 118 -6.80 0.93 18.16
CA ALA A 118 -7.00 2.29 17.68
C ALA A 118 -5.66 2.99 17.40
N GLY A 119 -5.62 3.83 16.37
CA GLY A 119 -4.41 4.56 15.96
C GLY A 119 -3.40 3.73 15.15
N THR A 120 -3.65 2.44 14.93
CA THR A 120 -2.81 1.60 14.05
C THR A 120 -3.20 1.75 12.57
N LEU A 121 -2.29 1.38 11.68
CA LEU A 121 -2.52 1.40 10.23
C LEU A 121 -3.68 0.48 9.84
N ASN A 122 -3.72 -0.75 10.36
CA ASN A 122 -4.75 -1.72 10.02
C ASN A 122 -6.14 -1.30 10.53
N ALA A 123 -6.22 -0.65 11.70
CA ALA A 123 -7.47 -0.04 12.16
C ALA A 123 -7.98 1.01 11.17
N ARG A 124 -7.09 1.88 10.68
CA ARG A 124 -7.41 2.91 9.69
C ARG A 124 -7.82 2.32 8.34
N VAL A 125 -7.20 1.24 7.91
CA VAL A 125 -7.60 0.50 6.69
C VAL A 125 -9.04 -0.01 6.81
N VAL A 126 -9.37 -0.68 7.92
CA VAL A 126 -10.72 -1.22 8.15
C VAL A 126 -11.76 -0.10 8.18
N GLU A 127 -11.51 0.98 8.91
CA GLU A 127 -12.40 2.16 8.94
C GLU A 127 -12.68 2.73 7.54
N ARG A 128 -11.64 2.82 6.69
CA ARG A 128 -11.76 3.34 5.32
C ARG A 128 -12.53 2.40 4.41
N LEU A 129 -12.31 1.09 4.53
CA LEU A 129 -13.06 0.08 3.78
C LEU A 129 -14.55 0.08 4.17
N ASP A 130 -14.86 0.21 5.47
CA ASP A 130 -16.24 0.34 5.94
C ASP A 130 -16.93 1.60 5.39
N ALA A 131 -16.20 2.73 5.37
CA ALA A 131 -16.71 3.96 4.76
C ALA A 131 -16.98 3.80 3.25
N PHE A 132 -16.10 3.12 2.51
CA PHE A 132 -16.32 2.82 1.10
C PHE A 132 -17.55 1.93 0.88
N HIS A 133 -17.72 0.90 1.72
CA HIS A 133 -18.88 0.00 1.68
C HIS A 133 -20.19 0.76 1.90
N GLN A 134 -20.23 1.63 2.91
CA GLN A 134 -21.41 2.45 3.19
C GLN A 134 -21.73 3.41 2.03
N ALA A 135 -20.72 4.03 1.43
CA ALA A 135 -20.90 4.92 0.29
C ALA A 135 -21.42 4.16 -0.95
N ALA A 136 -20.93 2.95 -1.20
CA ALA A 136 -21.37 2.09 -2.30
C ALA A 136 -22.85 1.68 -2.14
N LYS A 137 -23.26 1.26 -0.94
CA LYS A 137 -24.67 0.92 -0.63
C LYS A 137 -25.61 2.10 -0.90
N ARG A 138 -25.30 3.28 -0.38
CA ARG A 138 -26.10 4.50 -0.60
C ARG A 138 -26.27 4.85 -2.08
N ARG A 139 -25.27 4.54 -2.92
CA ARG A 139 -25.33 4.76 -4.37
C ARG A 139 -26.25 3.76 -5.05
N GLY A 140 -26.21 2.49 -4.63
CA GLY A 140 -27.12 1.44 -5.09
C GLY A 140 -28.58 1.73 -4.76
N ASP A 141 -28.87 2.16 -3.54
CA ASP A 141 -30.24 2.51 -3.10
C ASP A 141 -30.80 3.71 -3.89
N LYS A 142 -29.96 4.73 -4.15
CA LYS A 142 -30.35 5.89 -4.98
C LYS A 142 -30.57 5.54 -6.46
N SER A 143 -29.88 4.55 -7.00
CA SER A 143 -30.16 4.08 -8.38
C SER A 143 -31.45 3.26 -8.46
N ASN A 144 -31.79 2.49 -7.43
CA ASN A 144 -33.01 1.69 -7.40
C ASN A 144 -34.27 2.57 -7.22
N GLY A 145 -34.21 3.59 -6.34
CA GLY A 145 -35.32 4.52 -6.15
C GLY A 145 -35.64 5.39 -7.38
N LYS A 146 -34.65 5.69 -8.24
CA LYS A 146 -34.88 6.42 -9.50
C LYS A 146 -35.55 5.58 -10.60
N GLN A 147 -35.46 4.25 -10.54
CA GLN A 147 -36.18 3.38 -11.48
C GLN A 147 -37.66 3.24 -11.11
N GLU A 148 -38.00 3.28 -9.82
CA GLU A 148 -39.39 3.22 -9.35
C GLU A 148 -40.16 4.52 -9.65
N GLU A 149 -39.53 5.70 -9.54
CA GLU A 149 -40.20 6.97 -9.89
C GLU A 149 -40.50 7.13 -11.40
N ASN A 150 -39.65 6.59 -12.28
CA ASN A 150 -39.88 6.62 -13.73
C ASN A 150 -40.87 5.56 -14.23
N GLY A 151 -41.19 4.54 -13.41
CA GLY A 151 -42.20 3.52 -13.73
C GLY A 151 -43.64 4.00 -13.54
N ASN A 152 -43.86 5.09 -12.80
CA ASN A 152 -45.20 5.55 -12.40
C ASN A 152 -45.77 6.70 -13.25
N GLN A 153 -45.12 7.09 -14.36
CA GLN A 153 -45.60 8.18 -15.24
C GLN A 153 -46.18 7.71 -16.60
N ASN A 154 -46.22 6.41 -16.89
CA ASN A 154 -46.75 5.88 -18.17
C ASN A 154 -48.13 5.18 -18.05
N GLY A 155 -48.88 5.43 -16.98
CA GLY A 155 -50.09 4.66 -16.64
C GLY A 155 -51.45 5.36 -16.83
N ASP A 156 -51.55 6.54 -17.45
CA ASP A 156 -52.84 7.21 -17.63
C ASP A 156 -52.91 8.04 -18.93
N LYS A 157 -53.06 7.36 -20.08
CA LYS A 157 -53.64 7.94 -21.30
C LYS A 157 -54.35 6.85 -22.11
N GLU A 158 -55.50 6.41 -21.63
CA GLU A 158 -56.51 5.78 -22.48
C GLU A 158 -57.88 5.90 -21.80
N ARG A 159 -58.67 6.89 -22.25
CA ARG A 159 -60.11 6.79 -22.51
C ARG A 159 -60.66 8.14 -23.00
N ASP A 160 -61.66 8.01 -23.88
CA ASP A 160 -62.63 9.00 -24.33
C ASP A 160 -62.18 9.92 -25.49
N ASP A 161 -62.51 9.57 -26.73
CA ASP A 161 -63.85 9.84 -27.29
C ASP A 161 -63.98 9.36 -28.75
N ALA A 162 -65.07 8.61 -29.00
CA ALA A 162 -65.58 8.29 -30.32
C ALA A 162 -66.57 9.38 -30.79
N PRO A 163 -66.71 9.55 -32.12
CA PRO A 163 -68.06 9.43 -32.67
C PRO A 163 -68.16 8.42 -33.82
#